data_AF-A0A392Q5F1-F1
#
_entry.id   AF-A0A392Q5F1-F1
#
_cell.length_a   1.000
_cell.length_b   1.000
_cell.length_c   1.000
_cell.angle_alpha   90.00
_cell.angle_beta   90.00
_cell.angle_gamma   90.00
#
_symmetry.space_group_name_H-M   'P 1'
#
loop_
_entity.id
_entity.type
_entity.pdbx_description
1 polymer ?
#
loop_
_entity_poly.entity_id
_entity_poly.type
_entity_poly.pdbx_seq_one_letter_code
_entity_poly.pdbx_strand_id
1 'polypeptide(L)'
;MPLYSDSWSYNDETFMDYLVGTLQEQLKVLHGLGARELMVFGLGPMGCIPLQRVLSTSGDCQQKTNKLALSFNKASSKVVNDLGKQLPNASYRFGDAYDVVNDVISNPS
;
A
#
# COMPACT_ATOMS: atom_id res chain seq x y z
N MET A 1 23.18 7.87 -1.70
CA MET A 1 22.50 8.14 -2.98
C MET A 1 21.17 7.41 -2.92
N PRO A 2 20.01 8.09 -3.04
CA PRO A 2 18.74 7.39 -3.04
C PRO A 2 18.63 6.53 -4.30
N LEU A 3 17.95 5.40 -4.19
CA LEU A 3 17.81 4.42 -5.26
C LEU A 3 16.84 4.87 -6.36
N TYR A 4 15.99 5.85 -6.08
CA TYR A 4 14.95 6.35 -6.97
C TYR A 4 14.99 7.87 -7.08
N SER A 5 14.64 8.41 -8.26
CA SER A 5 14.71 9.85 -8.54
C SER A 5 13.62 10.66 -7.83
N ASP A 6 12.46 10.06 -7.61
CA ASP A 6 11.31 10.63 -6.90
C ASP A 6 11.56 10.87 -5.40
N SER A 7 12.57 10.20 -4.83
CA SER A 7 13.00 10.40 -3.43
C SER A 7 13.51 11.82 -3.15
N TRP A 8 13.78 12.62 -4.19
CA TRP A 8 14.10 14.05 -4.08
C TRP A 8 12.88 14.97 -4.22
N SER A 9 11.77 14.44 -4.71
CA SER A 9 10.55 15.19 -5.04
C SER A 9 9.52 15.14 -3.92
N TYR A 10 9.48 14.06 -3.13
CA TYR A 10 8.49 13.85 -2.09
C TYR A 10 9.14 13.53 -0.74
N ASN A 11 8.52 14.05 0.32
CA ASN A 11 8.71 13.52 1.67
C ASN A 11 7.68 12.40 1.94
N ASP A 12 7.79 11.74 3.09
CA ASP A 12 6.92 10.62 3.47
C ASP A 12 5.41 10.94 3.35
N GLU A 13 4.98 12.14 3.77
CA GLU A 13 3.57 12.56 3.79
C GLU A 13 3.07 12.87 2.37
N THR A 14 3.78 13.72 1.64
CA THR A 14 3.43 14.11 0.26
C THR A 14 3.45 12.92 -0.70
N PHE A 15 4.33 11.94 -0.47
CA PHE A 15 4.34 10.69 -1.22
C PHE A 15 3.11 9.83 -0.91
N MET A 16 2.73 9.74 0.36
CA MET A 16 1.52 9.06 0.81
C MET A 16 0.27 9.64 0.14
N ASP A 17 0.12 10.97 0.15
CA ASP A 17 -0.99 11.67 -0.48
C ASP A 17 -1.03 11.41 -1.98
N TYR A 18 0.13 11.47 -2.64
CA TYR A 18 0.25 11.17 -4.06
C TYR A 18 -0.19 9.73 -4.39
N LEU A 19 0.26 8.73 -3.62
CA LEU A 19 -0.09 7.33 -3.85
C LEU A 19 -1.59 7.07 -3.63
N VAL A 20 -2.14 7.56 -2.51
CA VAL A 20 -3.55 7.35 -2.15
C VAL A 20 -4.48 8.09 -3.12
N GLY A 21 -4.13 9.33 -3.49
CA GLY A 21 -4.86 10.10 -4.49
C GLY A 21 -4.85 9.42 -5.86
N THR A 22 -3.69 8.91 -6.28
CA THR A 22 -3.55 8.17 -7.55
C THR A 22 -4.41 6.90 -7.54
N LEU A 23 -4.37 6.11 -6.45
CA LEU A 23 -5.21 4.91 -6.30
C LEU A 23 -6.70 5.25 -6.41
N GLN A 24 -7.15 6.30 -5.71
CA GLN A 24 -8.54 6.74 -5.75
C GLN A 24 -8.99 7.06 -7.18
N GLU A 25 -8.21 7.84 -7.92
CA GLU A 25 -8.56 8.22 -9.29
C GLU A 25 -8.52 7.03 -10.24
N GLN A 26 -7.56 6.11 -10.11
CA GLN A 26 -7.53 4.88 -10.89
C GLN A 26 -8.76 4.01 -10.65
N LEU A 27 -9.23 3.87 -9.40
CA LEU A 27 -10.45 3.11 -9.09
C LEU A 27 -11.70 3.76 -9.70
N LYS A 28 -11.78 5.10 -9.70
CA LYS A 28 -12.87 5.82 -10.39
C LYS A 28 -12.81 5.62 -11.91
N VAL A 29 -11.63 5.63 -12.51
CA VAL A 29 -11.45 5.35 -13.94
C VAL A 29 -11.93 3.94 -14.27
N LEU A 30 -11.52 2.93 -13.50
CA LEU A 30 -11.98 1.55 -13.68
C LEU A 30 -13.52 1.44 -13.56
N HIS A 31 -14.13 2.15 -12.61
CA HIS A 31 -15.59 2.22 -12.49
C HIS A 31 -16.23 2.85 -13.74
N GLY A 32 -15.68 3.94 -14.25
CA GLY A 32 -16.13 4.60 -15.48
C GLY A 32 -16.06 3.67 -16.70
N LEU A 33 -15.09 2.76 -16.72
CA LEU A 33 -14.93 1.72 -17.75
C LEU A 33 -15.83 0.49 -17.55
N GLY A 34 -16.62 0.46 -16.49
CA GLY A 34 -17.61 -0.60 -16.24
C GLY A 34 -17.24 -1.61 -15.15
N ALA A 35 -16.09 -1.46 -14.47
CA ALA A 35 -15.76 -2.32 -13.34
C ALA A 35 -16.74 -2.09 -12.18
N ARG A 36 -17.29 -3.17 -11.62
CA ARG A 36 -18.27 -3.14 -10.52
C ARG A 36 -17.79 -3.89 -9.29
N GLU A 37 -17.02 -4.95 -9.47
CA GLU A 37 -16.46 -5.74 -8.38
C GLU A 37 -14.94 -5.65 -8.44
N LEU A 38 -14.32 -5.16 -7.36
CA LEU A 38 -12.86 -5.02 -7.26
C LEU A 38 -12.37 -5.43 -5.87
N MET A 39 -11.24 -6.13 -5.85
CA MET A 39 -10.47 -6.39 -4.64
C MET A 39 -9.14 -5.66 -4.74
N VAL A 40 -8.85 -4.79 -3.77
CA VAL A 40 -7.61 -4.04 -3.68
C VAL A 40 -6.82 -4.59 -2.51
N PHE A 41 -5.64 -5.12 -2.76
CA PHE A 41 -4.76 -5.64 -1.72
C PHE A 41 -3.84 -4.56 -1.16
N GLY A 42 -3.68 -4.56 0.16
CA GLY A 42 -2.67 -3.76 0.84
C GLY A 42 -1.25 -4.25 0.56
N LEU A 43 -0.28 -3.44 0.96
CA LEU A 43 1.13 -3.78 0.95
C LEU A 43 1.46 -4.78 2.07
N GLY A 44 2.42 -5.67 1.79
CA GLY A 44 3.10 -6.46 2.81
C GLY A 44 4.08 -5.63 3.65
N PRO A 45 4.85 -6.27 4.55
CA PRO A 45 5.90 -5.62 5.34
C PRO A 45 7.07 -5.18 4.44
N MET A 46 6.92 -4.02 3.82
CA MET A 46 7.85 -3.49 2.81
C MET A 46 9.27 -3.33 3.34
N GLY A 47 9.45 -3.05 4.63
CA GLY A 47 10.76 -2.99 5.28
C GLY A 47 11.48 -4.34 5.37
N CYS A 48 10.78 -5.46 5.16
CA CYS A 48 11.33 -6.81 5.18
C CYS A 48 11.72 -7.34 3.79
N ILE A 49 11.52 -6.59 2.71
CA ILE A 49 11.94 -7.04 1.38
C ILE A 49 13.47 -7.15 1.30
N PRO A 50 14.04 -8.02 0.44
CA PRO A 50 15.49 -8.26 0.39
C PRO A 50 16.32 -6.98 0.28
N LEU A 51 15.91 -6.04 -0.58
CA LEU A 51 16.61 -4.76 -0.77
C LEU A 51 16.65 -3.92 0.51
N GLN A 52 15.57 -3.87 1.28
CA GLN A 52 15.52 -3.09 2.53
C GLN A 52 16.40 -3.71 3.62
N ARG A 53 16.50 -5.04 3.66
CA ARG A 53 17.39 -5.78 4.58
C ARG A 53 18.87 -5.60 4.19
N VAL A 54 19.19 -5.63 2.90
CA VAL A 54 20.57 -5.37 2.40
C VAL A 54 21.03 -3.95 2.76
N LEU A 55 20.13 -2.98 2.75
CA LEU A 55 20.43 -1.59 3.13
C LEU A 55 20.43 -1.36 4.65
N SER A 56 19.98 -2.32 5.45
CA SER A 56 19.99 -2.25 6.91
C SER A 56 21.36 -2.68 7.44
N THR A 57 21.87 -1.98 8.45
CA THR A 57 23.14 -2.34 9.10
C THR A 57 23.06 -3.64 9.89
N SER A 58 21.89 -3.98 10.43
CA SER A 58 21.67 -5.24 11.18
C SER A 58 21.17 -6.39 10.31
N GLY A 59 20.77 -6.09 9.06
CA GLY A 59 20.03 -7.03 8.22
C GLY A 59 18.56 -7.20 8.61
N ASP A 60 18.08 -6.52 9.64
CA ASP A 60 16.68 -6.58 10.06
C ASP A 60 15.73 -5.80 9.14
N CYS A 61 14.44 -6.02 9.31
CA CYS A 61 13.42 -5.24 8.63
C CYS A 61 13.48 -3.75 9.02
N GLN A 62 13.36 -2.88 8.03
CA GLN A 62 13.33 -1.44 8.27
C GLN A 62 11.97 -0.98 8.80
N GLN A 63 11.95 -0.63 10.08
CA GLN A 63 10.70 -0.28 10.79
C GLN A 63 10.07 1.02 10.27
N LYS A 64 10.86 1.99 9.81
CA LYS A 64 10.33 3.21 9.19
C LYS A 64 9.51 2.86 7.94
N THR A 65 10.04 2.01 7.07
CA THR A 65 9.38 1.55 5.84
C THR A 65 8.12 0.75 6.14
N ASN A 66 8.14 -0.13 7.15
CA ASN A 66 6.95 -0.87 7.58
C ASN A 66 5.83 0.05 8.10
N LYS A 67 6.16 1.09 8.86
CA LYS A 67 5.17 2.08 9.32
C LYS A 67 4.51 2.83 8.15
N LEU A 68 5.27 3.17 7.11
CA LEU A 68 4.71 3.80 5.90
C LEU A 68 3.78 2.84 5.16
N ALA A 69 4.15 1.57 5.02
CA ALA A 69 3.29 0.55 4.41
C ALA A 69 1.95 0.40 5.17
N LEU A 70 1.99 0.36 6.50
CA LEU A 70 0.78 0.30 7.34
C LEU A 70 -0.09 1.56 7.21
N SER A 71 0.52 2.75 7.18
CA SER A 71 -0.20 4.00 6.93
C SER A 71 -0.89 4.01 5.56
N PHE A 72 -0.20 3.54 4.52
CA PHE A 72 -0.77 3.41 3.18
C PHE A 72 -1.93 2.41 3.15
N ASN A 73 -1.80 1.26 3.80
CA ASN A 73 -2.87 0.26 3.87
C ASN A 73 -4.11 0.83 4.55
N LYS A 74 -3.94 1.56 5.66
CA LYS A 74 -5.04 2.21 6.37
C LYS A 74 -5.75 3.24 5.49
N ALA A 75 -4.99 4.10 4.80
CA ALA A 75 -5.56 5.11 3.91
C ALA A 75 -6.25 4.49 2.69
N SER A 76 -5.63 3.49 2.07
CA SER A 76 -6.19 2.76 0.92
C SER A 76 -7.46 2.01 1.28
N SER A 77 -7.49 1.33 2.44
CA SER A 77 -8.71 0.68 2.94
C SER A 77 -9.85 1.68 3.12
N LYS A 78 -9.55 2.88 3.64
CA LYS A 78 -10.54 3.97 3.74
C LYS A 78 -11.07 4.38 2.37
N VAL A 79 -10.19 4.66 1.40
CA VAL A 79 -10.56 5.05 0.03
C VAL A 79 -11.43 3.98 -0.64
N VAL A 80 -11.03 2.72 -0.56
CA VAL A 80 -11.76 1.59 -1.14
C VAL A 80 -13.17 1.49 -0.54
N ASN A 81 -13.29 1.60 0.78
CA ASN A 81 -14.57 1.56 1.48
C ASN A 81 -15.45 2.78 1.16
N ASP A 82 -14.87 3.97 1.05
CA ASP A 82 -15.61 5.19 0.73
C ASP A 82 -16.13 5.14 -0.72
N LEU A 83 -15.29 4.74 -1.68
CA LEU A 83 -15.69 4.60 -3.08
C LEU A 83 -16.75 3.52 -3.26
N GLY A 84 -16.65 2.38 -2.56
CA GLY A 84 -17.68 1.34 -2.58
C GLY A 84 -19.06 1.82 -2.10
N LYS A 85 -19.12 2.88 -1.27
CA LYS A 85 -20.38 3.51 -0.83
C LYS A 85 -20.85 4.62 -1.75
N GLN A 86 -19.92 5.32 -2.42
CA GLN A 86 -20.21 6.49 -3.25
C GLN A 86 -20.55 6.13 -4.69
N LEU A 87 -19.92 5.09 -5.23
CA LEU A 87 -20.07 4.71 -6.64
C LEU A 87 -21.24 3.74 -6.82
N PRO A 88 -22.13 3.96 -7.79
CA PRO A 88 -23.31 3.12 -7.99
C PRO A 88 -22.89 1.71 -8.39
N ASN A 89 -23.56 0.71 -7.80
CA ASN A 89 -23.33 -0.72 -8.05
C ASN A 89 -21.86 -1.15 -7.84
N ALA A 90 -21.11 -0.49 -6.98
CA ALA A 90 -19.74 -0.87 -6.65
C ALA A 90 -19.71 -1.86 -5.46
N SER A 91 -18.99 -2.95 -5.63
CA SER A 91 -18.62 -3.91 -4.59
C SER A 91 -17.11 -3.94 -4.48
N TYR A 92 -16.56 -2.94 -3.79
CA TYR A 92 -15.11 -2.80 -3.62
C TYR A 92 -14.71 -3.30 -2.24
N ARG A 93 -13.65 -4.12 -2.19
CA ARG A 93 -13.15 -4.76 -0.97
C ARG A 93 -11.66 -4.51 -0.82
N PHE A 94 -11.22 -4.27 0.41
CA PHE A 94 -9.81 -4.21 0.74
C PHE A 94 -9.36 -5.55 1.33
N GLY A 95 -8.28 -6.12 0.80
CA GLY A 95 -7.64 -7.31 1.32
C GLY A 95 -6.37 -6.96 2.08
N ASP A 96 -6.31 -7.28 3.37
CA ASP A 96 -5.07 -7.10 4.14
C ASP A 96 -4.07 -8.21 3.81
N ALA A 97 -2.95 -7.84 3.20
CA ALA A 97 -1.85 -8.75 2.92
C ALA A 97 -0.70 -8.62 3.94
N TYR A 98 -0.73 -7.61 4.80
CA TYR A 98 0.38 -7.33 5.71
C TYR A 98 0.56 -8.46 6.71
N ASP A 99 -0.51 -8.81 7.43
CA ASP A 99 -0.46 -9.82 8.48
C ASP A 99 -0.13 -11.21 7.92
N VAL A 100 -0.71 -11.55 6.76
CA VAL A 100 -0.46 -12.82 6.08
C VAL A 100 1.03 -12.97 5.73
N VAL A 101 1.63 -11.94 5.12
CA VAL A 101 3.05 -12.00 4.74
C VAL A 101 3.94 -11.89 5.97
N ASN A 102 3.56 -11.11 6.97
CA ASN A 102 4.31 -10.97 8.21
C ASN A 102 4.35 -12.29 9.01
N ASP A 103 3.26 -13.05 9.00
CA ASP A 103 3.20 -14.37 9.62
C ASP A 103 4.18 -15.34 8.95
N VAL A 104 4.19 -15.42 7.61
CA VAL A 104 5.16 -16.25 6.87
C VAL A 104 6.61 -15.88 7.19
N ILE A 105 6.89 -14.59 7.41
CA ILE A 105 8.24 -14.11 7.77
C ILE A 105 8.59 -14.44 9.22
N SER A 106 7.63 -14.28 10.14
CA SER A 106 7.88 -14.41 11.58
C SER A 106 7.77 -15.85 12.08
N ASN A 107 7.00 -16.68 11.36
CA ASN A 107 6.67 -18.07 11.68
C ASN A 107 6.87 -18.98 10.45
N PRO A 108 8.11 -19.15 9.94
CA PRO A 108 8.38 -19.84 8.66
C PRO A 108 8.33 -21.39 8.73
N SER A 109 7.79 -21.96 9.81
CA SER A 109 7.91 -23.39 10.16
C SER A 109 6.63 -24.17 9.89
#